data_AF-A0A1E9PJ22-F1
#
_entry.id   AF-A0A1E9PJ22-F1
#
_cell.length_a   1.000
_cell.length_b   1.000
_cell.length_c   1.000
_cell.angle_alpha   90.00
_cell.angle_beta   90.00
_cell.angle_gamma   90.00
#
_symmetry.space_group_name_H-M   'P 1'
#
loop_
_entity.id
_entity.type
_entity.pdbx_description
1 polymer ?
#
loop_
_entity_poly.entity_id
_entity_poly.type
_entity_poly.pdbx_seq_one_letter_code
_entity_poly.pdbx_strand_id
1 'polypeptide(L)'
;MTNYQFLQRLKATRSFNVFLYYLQRLPLIGKHIPNRWFEAKHVKSLTTWLGTVGEVFKQIFGKSFYFGAIFLLGFIGNPGQENTVRLLAIFCFSLVLATFWVKLIDPNQTFDRLCIYYLKMNPKCYYLNMTFMEGLNFVIFYGIAATITLKAMGLSLFSGMNMTLFFLGLRLLAQALYLKLVNPKHQVPNRPFTIVMIAMIFVSGGLFVGLSLMEEAAAFHLPINWLFHPLTAVAGVVMAGIGAHWLAKSDKYQALARSSINHNSIRNINQAVTNAQSANVKVEAEDIKVPATSDHYDHLKGITYINAIFFDRLGHRLNKQRRIIFLIVLGLFAIISGGIFIYQFFFQGDLGINQADLEEAYQTYLVVMVIYACLFLNIGESFTRFCFFNMDRYLMHNNYYRNPDLLAEAMVIRFKRCFRYNLPTLLVLMLGSSLVYFQLGGQRLLPLGILLLSQVVVMVFFTVHYLYLYYWLQPFTANLESKSPLYNLIRGLSIFIPYLLYMNAESIGPRVILGIYLFIIAYIILGYLLLKFIGPKRFVLR
;
A
#
# COMPACT_ATOMS: atom_id res chain seq x y z
N MET A 1 -36.43 -17.96 10.04
CA MET A 1 -35.03 -17.68 10.50
C MET A 1 -34.74 -16.22 10.21
N THR A 2 -34.39 -15.42 11.22
CA THR A 2 -33.99 -14.03 11.01
C THR A 2 -32.83 -13.99 10.02
N ASN A 3 -32.97 -13.21 8.93
CA ASN A 3 -31.96 -13.08 7.86
C ASN A 3 -30.54 -12.85 8.41
N TYR A 4 -30.44 -12.24 9.59
CA TYR A 4 -29.21 -12.05 10.35
C TYR A 4 -28.46 -13.34 10.73
N GLN A 5 -29.12 -14.30 11.40
CA GLN A 5 -28.46 -15.54 11.86
C GLN A 5 -27.95 -16.38 10.67
N PHE A 6 -28.69 -16.37 9.57
CA PHE A 6 -28.28 -17.01 8.34
C PHE A 6 -27.02 -16.35 7.74
N LEU A 7 -26.99 -15.02 7.67
CA LEU A 7 -25.84 -14.25 7.17
C LEU A 7 -24.57 -14.49 8.01
N GLN A 8 -24.70 -14.56 9.34
CA GLN A 8 -23.58 -14.87 10.23
C GLN A 8 -23.01 -16.27 9.97
N ARG A 9 -23.87 -17.29 9.89
CA ARG A 9 -23.43 -18.66 9.59
C ARG A 9 -22.74 -18.74 8.24
N LEU A 10 -23.24 -18.01 7.25
CA LEU A 10 -22.66 -17.95 5.91
C LEU A 10 -21.27 -17.28 5.92
N LYS A 11 -21.10 -16.16 6.65
CA LYS A 11 -19.80 -15.50 6.83
C LYS A 11 -18.81 -16.41 7.55
N ALA A 12 -19.19 -17.00 8.68
CA ALA A 12 -18.34 -17.91 9.45
C ALA A 12 -17.89 -19.13 8.62
N THR A 13 -18.81 -19.76 7.88
CA THR A 13 -18.50 -20.91 7.01
C THR A 13 -17.50 -20.52 5.91
N ARG A 14 -17.69 -19.35 5.29
CA ARG A 14 -16.77 -18.87 4.25
C ARG A 14 -15.39 -18.53 4.83
N SER A 15 -15.36 -17.79 5.93
CA SER A 15 -14.11 -17.41 6.63
C SER A 15 -13.31 -18.66 6.98
N PHE A 16 -13.97 -19.73 7.45
CA PHE A 16 -13.34 -21.02 7.69
C PHE A 16 -12.82 -21.68 6.42
N ASN A 17 -13.62 -21.77 5.35
CA ASN A 17 -13.17 -22.36 4.09
C ASN A 17 -11.94 -21.65 3.51
N VAL A 18 -11.91 -20.32 3.62
CA VAL A 18 -10.75 -19.49 3.23
C VAL A 18 -9.55 -19.78 4.13
N PHE A 19 -9.76 -19.85 5.45
CA PHE A 19 -8.70 -20.21 6.40
C PHE A 19 -8.11 -21.59 6.09
N LEU A 20 -8.95 -22.61 5.91
CA LEU A 20 -8.51 -23.98 5.60
C LEU A 20 -7.78 -24.05 4.26
N TYR A 21 -8.26 -23.32 3.25
CA TYR A 21 -7.59 -23.19 1.96
C TYR A 21 -6.18 -22.57 2.09
N TYR A 22 -6.01 -21.53 2.90
CA TYR A 22 -4.68 -20.95 3.15
C TYR A 22 -3.79 -21.90 3.97
N LEU A 23 -4.37 -22.60 4.95
CA LEU A 23 -3.66 -23.56 5.80
C LEU A 23 -3.11 -24.74 4.97
N GLN A 24 -3.89 -25.26 4.02
CA GLN A 24 -3.47 -26.27 3.04
C GLN A 24 -2.33 -25.82 2.11
N ARG A 25 -2.15 -24.51 1.92
CA ARG A 25 -1.10 -23.95 1.06
C ARG A 25 0.19 -23.60 1.80
N LEU A 26 0.23 -23.77 3.12
CA LEU A 26 1.45 -23.59 3.89
C LEU A 26 2.45 -24.72 3.57
N PRO A 27 3.72 -24.41 3.28
CA PRO A 27 4.68 -25.39 2.76
C PRO A 27 5.01 -26.55 3.72
N LEU A 28 4.79 -26.38 5.03
CA LEU A 28 5.09 -27.38 6.07
C LEU A 28 3.83 -28.10 6.57
N ILE A 29 2.79 -27.33 6.91
CA ILE A 29 1.57 -27.84 7.56
C ILE A 29 0.57 -28.35 6.51
N GLY A 30 0.54 -27.74 5.33
CA GLY A 30 -0.53 -27.90 4.34
C GLY A 30 -0.70 -29.32 3.81
N LYS A 31 0.38 -30.11 3.77
CA LYS A 31 0.37 -31.51 3.32
C LYS A 31 -0.42 -32.46 4.23
N HIS A 32 -0.64 -32.07 5.49
CA HIS A 32 -1.29 -32.90 6.50
C HIS A 32 -2.79 -32.61 6.65
N ILE A 33 -3.35 -31.67 5.87
CA ILE A 33 -4.74 -31.23 6.00
C ILE A 33 -5.58 -31.82 4.85
N PRO A 34 -6.36 -32.89 5.10
CA PRO A 34 -7.11 -33.57 4.06
C PRO A 34 -8.37 -32.79 3.65
N ASN A 35 -8.77 -32.92 2.39
CA ASN A 35 -9.98 -32.27 1.84
C ASN A 35 -11.29 -32.71 2.53
N ARG A 36 -11.28 -33.84 3.25
CA ARG A 36 -12.45 -34.34 4.02
C ARG A 36 -12.94 -33.35 5.09
N TRP A 37 -12.10 -32.40 5.51
CA TRP A 37 -12.44 -31.39 6.51
C TRP A 37 -13.46 -30.35 6.00
N PHE A 38 -13.66 -30.23 4.69
CA PHE A 38 -14.71 -29.37 4.12
C PHE A 38 -16.12 -29.97 4.29
N GLU A 39 -16.26 -31.30 4.41
CA GLU A 39 -17.56 -32.00 4.36
C GLU A 39 -18.08 -32.46 5.72
N ALA A 40 -17.20 -32.71 6.69
CA ALA A 40 -17.57 -33.35 7.95
C ALA A 40 -18.56 -32.51 8.80
N LYS A 41 -19.75 -33.06 9.07
CA LYS A 41 -20.84 -32.40 9.83
C LYS A 41 -20.45 -32.06 11.28
N HIS A 42 -19.65 -32.90 11.95
CA HIS A 42 -19.14 -32.61 13.30
C HIS A 42 -18.06 -31.52 13.29
N VAL A 43 -17.28 -31.46 12.22
CA VAL A 43 -16.33 -30.38 11.96
C VAL A 43 -17.12 -29.09 11.73
N LYS A 44 -18.29 -29.09 11.08
CA LYS A 44 -19.11 -27.87 10.89
C LYS A 44 -19.37 -27.08 12.18
N SER A 45 -19.76 -27.72 13.28
CA SER A 45 -19.98 -27.02 14.57
C SER A 45 -18.70 -26.39 15.12
N LEU A 46 -17.61 -27.18 15.19
CA LEU A 46 -16.28 -26.72 15.59
C LEU A 46 -15.76 -25.61 14.66
N THR A 47 -16.10 -25.65 13.37
CA THR A 47 -15.65 -24.68 12.36
C THR A 47 -16.44 -23.39 12.35
N THR A 48 -17.74 -23.41 12.67
CA THR A 48 -18.48 -22.18 12.97
C THR A 48 -17.92 -21.52 14.21
N TRP A 49 -17.56 -22.30 15.24
CA TRP A 49 -16.92 -21.78 16.44
C TRP A 49 -15.53 -21.20 16.13
N LEU A 50 -14.64 -21.96 15.49
CA LEU A 50 -13.29 -21.51 15.09
C LEU A 50 -13.34 -20.33 14.12
N GLY A 51 -14.28 -20.31 13.17
CA GLY A 51 -14.49 -19.20 12.24
C GLY A 51 -14.94 -17.93 12.97
N THR A 52 -15.83 -18.07 13.95
CA THR A 52 -16.27 -16.95 14.80
C THR A 52 -15.12 -16.44 15.67
N VAL A 53 -14.37 -17.34 16.31
CA VAL A 53 -13.16 -17.00 17.07
C VAL A 53 -12.13 -16.33 16.18
N GLY A 54 -11.92 -16.83 14.96
CA GLY A 54 -11.01 -16.24 13.98
C GLY A 54 -11.47 -14.85 13.50
N GLU A 55 -12.77 -14.63 13.32
CA GLU A 55 -13.31 -13.29 13.02
C GLU A 55 -13.13 -12.33 14.20
N VAL A 56 -13.41 -12.79 15.42
CA VAL A 56 -13.15 -12.03 16.66
C VAL A 56 -11.68 -11.68 16.77
N PHE A 57 -10.78 -12.67 16.58
CA PHE A 57 -9.34 -12.46 16.63
C PHE A 57 -8.87 -11.50 15.53
N LYS A 58 -9.39 -11.62 14.31
CA LYS A 58 -9.09 -10.69 13.21
C LYS A 58 -9.55 -9.27 13.54
N GLN A 59 -10.71 -9.11 14.16
CA GLN A 59 -11.20 -7.79 14.55
C GLN A 59 -10.39 -7.20 15.69
N ILE A 60 -10.08 -7.98 16.72
CA ILE A 60 -9.22 -7.53 17.83
C ILE A 60 -7.82 -7.22 17.30
N PHE A 61 -7.14 -8.17 16.68
CA PHE A 61 -5.77 -7.99 16.20
C PHE A 61 -5.66 -6.86 15.16
N GLY A 62 -6.60 -6.77 14.22
CA GLY A 62 -6.59 -5.70 13.23
C GLY A 62 -6.76 -4.31 13.84
N LYS A 63 -7.65 -4.16 14.83
CA LYS A 63 -7.84 -2.88 15.53
C LYS A 63 -6.70 -2.60 16.50
N SER A 64 -6.30 -3.55 17.33
CA SER A 64 -5.18 -3.45 18.25
C SER A 64 -3.86 -3.19 17.52
N PHE A 65 -3.62 -3.75 16.34
CA PHE A 65 -2.45 -3.44 15.53
C PHE A 65 -2.49 -2.00 15.01
N TYR A 66 -3.65 -1.55 14.51
CA TYR A 66 -3.82 -0.17 14.06
C TYR A 66 -3.59 0.83 15.20
N PHE A 67 -4.18 0.59 16.37
CA PHE A 67 -3.99 1.41 17.55
C PHE A 67 -2.57 1.31 18.14
N GLY A 68 -1.98 0.11 18.14
CA GLY A 68 -0.61 -0.13 18.59
C GLY A 68 0.42 0.52 17.68
N ALA A 69 0.19 0.56 16.36
CA ALA A 69 1.02 1.28 15.42
C ALA A 69 0.98 2.79 15.68
N ILE A 70 -0.20 3.36 15.94
CA ILE A 70 -0.34 4.78 16.29
C ILE A 70 0.35 5.09 17.63
N PHE A 71 0.20 4.20 18.61
CA PHE A 71 0.85 4.35 19.92
C PHE A 71 2.38 4.27 19.81
N LEU A 72 2.91 3.32 19.03
CA LEU A 72 4.36 3.21 18.75
C LEU A 72 4.88 4.44 18.01
N LEU A 73 4.17 4.92 16.99
CA LEU A 73 4.51 6.17 16.29
C LEU A 73 4.63 7.36 17.25
N GLY A 74 3.92 7.34 18.38
CA GLY A 74 3.98 8.39 19.37
C GLY A 74 5.04 8.32 20.44
N PHE A 75 5.58 7.13 20.69
CA PHE A 75 6.75 6.99 21.56
C PHE A 75 8.06 7.26 20.81
N ILE A 76 8.04 7.17 19.47
CA ILE A 76 9.23 7.30 18.63
C ILE A 76 9.62 8.76 18.39
N GLY A 77 8.67 9.70 18.35
CA GLY A 77 8.98 11.13 18.46
C GLY A 77 8.90 11.52 19.93
N ASN A 78 10.01 11.95 20.54
CA ASN A 78 10.17 12.37 21.94
C ASN A 78 8.87 12.44 22.79
N PRO A 79 8.81 11.77 23.97
CA PRO A 79 7.61 11.74 24.79
C PRO A 79 7.28 13.11 25.39
N GLY A 80 6.57 13.93 24.61
CA GLY A 80 6.04 15.24 24.98
C GLY A 80 4.55 15.33 24.64
N GLN A 81 3.83 16.22 25.32
CA GLN A 81 2.40 16.47 25.08
C GLN A 81 2.09 16.81 23.61
N GLU A 82 3.01 17.51 22.93
CA GLU A 82 2.88 17.97 21.54
C GLU A 82 2.79 16.81 20.54
N ASN A 83 3.59 15.75 20.72
CA ASN A 83 3.53 14.57 19.83
C ASN A 83 2.23 13.79 20.02
N THR A 84 1.69 13.76 21.24
CA THR A 84 0.42 13.08 21.56
C THR A 84 -0.76 13.73 20.83
N VAL A 85 -0.79 15.06 20.77
CA VAL A 85 -1.84 15.84 20.08
C VAL A 85 -1.77 15.62 18.56
N ARG A 86 -0.58 15.67 17.96
CA ARG A 86 -0.36 15.44 16.53
C ARG A 86 -0.82 14.05 16.09
N LEU A 87 -0.52 13.00 16.86
CA LEU A 87 -0.93 11.63 16.55
C LEU A 87 -2.43 11.43 16.69
N LEU A 88 -3.03 12.04 17.71
CA LEU A 88 -4.47 12.01 17.91
C LEU A 88 -5.20 12.72 16.75
N ALA A 89 -4.62 13.80 16.22
CA ALA A 89 -5.12 14.50 15.04
C ALA A 89 -4.99 13.66 13.76
N ILE A 90 -3.84 12.99 13.52
CA ILE A 90 -3.64 12.04 12.40
C ILE A 90 -4.67 10.90 12.49
N PHE A 91 -4.88 10.40 13.70
CA PHE A 91 -5.84 9.36 13.98
C PHE A 91 -7.27 9.81 13.66
N CYS A 92 -7.71 10.96 14.18
CA CYS A 92 -9.03 11.52 13.88
C CYS A 92 -9.23 11.75 12.38
N PHE A 93 -8.22 12.27 11.68
CA PHE A 93 -8.25 12.45 10.23
C PHE A 93 -8.41 11.12 9.48
N SER A 94 -7.67 10.09 9.89
CA SER A 94 -7.80 8.76 9.27
C SER A 94 -9.18 8.12 9.49
N LEU A 95 -9.87 8.45 10.59
CA LEU A 95 -11.25 8.01 10.84
C LEU A 95 -12.26 8.75 9.99
N VAL A 96 -12.08 10.05 9.78
CA VAL A 96 -12.89 10.84 8.84
C VAL A 96 -12.75 10.24 7.43
N LEU A 97 -11.51 9.99 6.97
CA LEU A 97 -11.26 9.31 5.69
C LEU A 97 -11.97 7.95 5.62
N ALA A 98 -11.81 7.10 6.64
CA ALA A 98 -12.42 5.78 6.70
C ALA A 98 -13.96 5.81 6.81
N THR A 99 -14.54 6.92 7.25
CA THR A 99 -15.99 7.11 7.33
C THR A 99 -16.58 7.32 5.94
N PHE A 100 -15.93 8.12 5.11
CA PHE A 100 -16.39 8.45 3.76
C PHE A 100 -15.97 7.43 2.69
N TRP A 101 -14.99 6.58 2.99
CA TRP A 101 -14.55 5.52 2.07
C TRP A 101 -15.45 4.27 2.06
N VAL A 102 -16.47 4.19 2.93
CA VAL A 102 -17.40 3.05 2.96
C VAL A 102 -18.46 3.19 1.88
N LYS A 103 -18.25 2.51 0.74
CA LYS A 103 -19.32 2.29 -0.23
C LYS A 103 -20.36 1.36 0.37
N LEU A 104 -21.64 1.76 0.37
CA LEU A 104 -22.74 0.94 0.85
C LEU A 104 -22.90 -0.34 0.01
N ILE A 105 -22.59 -0.28 -1.28
CA ILE A 105 -22.66 -1.36 -2.25
C ILE A 105 -21.34 -1.39 -3.00
N ASP A 106 -20.56 -2.45 -2.80
CA ASP A 106 -19.32 -2.64 -3.53
C ASP A 106 -19.47 -3.81 -4.52
N PRO A 107 -19.60 -3.54 -5.84
CA PRO A 107 -19.76 -4.60 -6.84
C PRO A 107 -18.53 -5.52 -6.97
N ASN A 108 -17.38 -5.13 -6.43
CA ASN A 108 -16.18 -5.96 -6.36
C ASN A 108 -16.25 -7.02 -5.26
N GLN A 109 -17.15 -6.86 -4.28
CA GLN A 109 -17.28 -7.84 -3.20
C GLN A 109 -17.96 -9.10 -3.71
N THR A 110 -17.17 -10.16 -3.79
CA THR A 110 -17.62 -11.52 -4.12
C THR A 110 -18.73 -12.03 -3.19
N PHE A 111 -18.81 -11.50 -1.95
CA PHE A 111 -19.84 -11.89 -0.99
C PHE A 111 -21.22 -11.33 -1.31
N ASP A 112 -21.30 -10.04 -1.66
CA ASP A 112 -22.54 -9.38 -2.05
C ASP A 112 -23.14 -10.07 -3.28
N ARG A 113 -22.29 -10.48 -4.23
CA ARG A 113 -22.69 -11.26 -5.40
C ARG A 113 -23.25 -12.63 -5.02
N LEU A 114 -22.58 -13.35 -4.11
CA LEU A 114 -23.09 -14.63 -3.59
C LEU A 114 -24.50 -14.46 -3.01
N CYS A 115 -24.69 -13.47 -2.15
CA CYS A 115 -25.93 -13.31 -1.39
C CYS A 115 -27.07 -12.76 -2.27
N ILE A 116 -26.82 -11.73 -3.07
CA ILE A 116 -27.87 -11.05 -3.82
C ILE A 116 -28.15 -11.73 -5.16
N TYR A 117 -27.10 -12.11 -5.91
CA TYR A 117 -27.27 -12.66 -7.25
C TYR A 117 -27.54 -14.17 -7.21
N TYR A 118 -26.71 -14.96 -6.50
CA TYR A 118 -26.85 -16.42 -6.48
C TYR A 118 -27.90 -16.92 -5.49
N LEU A 119 -27.88 -16.41 -4.25
CA LEU A 119 -28.85 -16.79 -3.21
C LEU A 119 -30.17 -16.00 -3.28
N LYS A 120 -30.28 -15.06 -4.23
CA LYS A 120 -31.47 -14.24 -4.49
C LYS A 120 -32.03 -13.53 -3.23
N MET A 121 -31.16 -13.13 -2.31
CA MET A 121 -31.57 -12.41 -1.10
C MET A 121 -32.09 -11.01 -1.45
N ASN A 122 -33.08 -10.53 -0.68
CA ASN A 122 -33.58 -9.17 -0.83
C ASN A 122 -32.47 -8.16 -0.47
N PRO A 123 -32.04 -7.27 -1.41
CA PRO A 123 -30.94 -6.34 -1.16
C PRO A 123 -31.17 -5.38 0.01
N LYS A 124 -32.41 -4.92 0.21
CA LYS A 124 -32.74 -3.98 1.29
C LYS A 124 -32.49 -4.64 2.65
N CYS A 125 -33.03 -5.84 2.84
CA CYS A 125 -32.82 -6.61 4.06
C CYS A 125 -31.34 -6.99 4.25
N TYR A 126 -30.63 -7.33 3.17
CA TYR A 126 -29.21 -7.68 3.22
C TYR A 126 -28.36 -6.50 3.70
N TYR A 127 -28.45 -5.35 3.05
CA TYR A 127 -27.61 -4.20 3.37
C TYR A 127 -27.93 -3.60 4.73
N LEU A 128 -29.20 -3.54 5.14
CA LEU A 128 -29.57 -3.08 6.49
C LEU A 128 -28.96 -3.99 7.58
N ASN A 129 -29.05 -5.31 7.42
CA ASN A 129 -28.43 -6.23 8.36
C ASN A 129 -26.89 -6.13 8.33
N MET A 130 -26.28 -5.92 7.17
CA MET A 130 -24.83 -5.76 7.08
C MET A 130 -24.35 -4.46 7.75
N THR A 131 -25.02 -3.34 7.51
CA THR A 131 -24.75 -2.06 8.19
C THR A 131 -24.92 -2.19 9.70
N PHE A 132 -25.96 -2.90 10.17
CA PHE A 132 -26.16 -3.16 11.59
C PHE A 132 -25.01 -3.98 12.21
N MET A 133 -24.58 -5.04 11.53
CA MET A 133 -23.44 -5.88 11.94
C MET A 133 -22.13 -5.10 12.01
N GLU A 134 -21.86 -4.28 11.00
CA GLU A 134 -20.65 -3.46 10.94
C GLU A 134 -20.66 -2.38 12.01
N GLY A 135 -21.83 -1.76 12.27
CA GLY A 135 -22.00 -0.79 13.35
C GLY A 135 -21.76 -1.42 14.73
N LEU A 136 -22.33 -2.59 14.99
CA LEU A 136 -22.14 -3.32 16.25
C LEU A 136 -20.68 -3.73 16.46
N ASN A 137 -20.06 -4.30 15.42
CA ASN A 137 -18.64 -4.64 15.43
C ASN A 137 -17.74 -3.42 15.65
N PHE A 138 -18.11 -2.27 15.08
CA PHE A 138 -17.39 -1.02 15.28
C PHE A 138 -17.49 -0.56 16.75
N VAL A 139 -18.68 -0.51 17.34
CA VAL A 139 -18.82 -0.10 18.75
C VAL A 139 -18.07 -1.04 19.69
N ILE A 140 -18.20 -2.35 19.51
CA ILE A 140 -17.57 -3.33 20.40
C ILE A 140 -16.05 -3.34 20.21
N PHE A 141 -15.56 -3.76 19.04
CA PHE A 141 -14.14 -4.02 18.87
C PHE A 141 -13.32 -2.74 18.76
N TYR A 142 -13.83 -1.75 18.03
CA TYR A 142 -13.13 -0.48 17.88
C TYR A 142 -13.30 0.40 19.12
N GLY A 143 -14.48 0.45 19.74
CA GLY A 143 -14.68 1.22 20.98
C GLY A 143 -13.85 0.72 22.16
N ILE A 144 -13.73 -0.60 22.34
CA ILE A 144 -12.86 -1.19 23.37
C ILE A 144 -11.40 -0.84 23.08
N ALA A 145 -10.93 -1.04 21.84
CA ALA A 145 -9.55 -0.75 21.48
C ALA A 145 -9.21 0.75 21.62
N ALA A 146 -10.10 1.64 21.18
CA ALA A 146 -9.94 3.08 21.35
C ALA A 146 -9.86 3.50 22.81
N THR A 147 -10.68 2.89 23.67
CA THR A 147 -10.69 3.17 25.12
C THR A 147 -9.37 2.77 25.78
N ILE A 148 -8.84 1.59 25.44
CA ILE A 148 -7.56 1.11 25.97
C ILE A 148 -6.42 2.06 25.55
N THR A 149 -6.38 2.44 24.27
CA THR A 149 -5.31 3.31 23.74
C THR A 149 -5.37 4.72 24.30
N LEU A 150 -6.55 5.34 24.36
CA LEU A 150 -6.67 6.69 24.89
C LEU A 150 -6.40 6.73 26.40
N LYS A 151 -6.73 5.66 27.14
CA LYS A 151 -6.31 5.54 28.53
C LYS A 151 -4.80 5.43 28.68
N ALA A 152 -4.13 4.66 27.80
CA ALA A 152 -2.67 4.59 27.78
C ALA A 152 -2.02 5.95 27.45
N MET A 153 -2.73 6.85 26.76
CA MET A 153 -2.34 8.23 26.48
C MET A 153 -2.73 9.23 27.60
N GLY A 154 -3.25 8.75 28.74
CA GLY A 154 -3.60 9.60 29.89
C GLY A 154 -5.01 10.22 29.86
N LEU A 155 -5.86 9.86 28.90
CA LEU A 155 -7.25 10.36 28.82
C LEU A 155 -8.22 9.47 29.62
N SER A 156 -9.43 10.00 29.86
CA SER A 156 -10.51 9.28 30.55
C SER A 156 -10.93 8.00 29.82
N LEU A 157 -11.36 6.98 30.59
CA LEU A 157 -11.92 5.74 30.07
C LEU A 157 -13.10 5.98 29.11
N PHE A 158 -13.91 7.00 29.37
CA PHE A 158 -15.11 7.26 28.56
C PHE A 158 -14.80 7.96 27.24
N SER A 159 -13.62 8.57 27.10
CA SER A 159 -13.23 9.34 25.91
C SER A 159 -13.25 8.48 24.64
N GLY A 160 -12.79 7.22 24.72
CA GLY A 160 -12.78 6.31 23.57
C GLY A 160 -14.16 5.87 23.12
N MET A 161 -15.07 5.64 24.06
CA MET A 161 -16.45 5.29 23.73
C MET A 161 -17.21 6.49 23.15
N ASN A 162 -17.02 7.69 23.71
CA ASN A 162 -17.66 8.92 23.22
C ASN A 162 -17.29 9.20 21.76
N MET A 163 -15.99 9.13 21.46
CA MET A 163 -15.47 9.29 20.11
C MET A 163 -16.01 8.21 19.15
N THR A 164 -16.07 6.95 19.61
CA THR A 164 -16.58 5.84 18.77
C THR A 164 -18.04 6.04 18.41
N LEU A 165 -18.88 6.48 19.34
CA LEU A 165 -20.29 6.77 19.09
C LEU A 165 -20.47 7.94 18.11
N PHE A 166 -19.64 8.98 18.22
CA PHE A 166 -19.63 10.10 17.29
C PHE A 166 -19.33 9.65 15.84
N PHE A 167 -18.26 8.87 15.65
CA PHE A 167 -17.90 8.36 14.32
C PHE A 167 -18.91 7.34 13.77
N LEU A 168 -19.57 6.55 14.62
CA LEU A 168 -20.68 5.69 14.20
C LEU A 168 -21.82 6.52 13.59
N GLY A 169 -22.21 7.61 14.28
CA GLY A 169 -23.23 8.54 13.82
C GLY A 169 -22.89 9.15 12.46
N LEU A 170 -21.67 9.68 12.33
CA LEU A 170 -21.17 10.23 11.07
C LEU A 170 -21.19 9.18 9.94
N ARG A 171 -20.80 7.93 10.21
CA ARG A 171 -20.79 6.85 9.22
C ARG A 171 -22.19 6.50 8.72
N LEU A 172 -23.15 6.33 9.61
CA LEU A 172 -24.54 6.01 9.23
C LEU A 172 -25.18 7.16 8.46
N LEU A 173 -24.91 8.41 8.86
CA LEU A 173 -25.40 9.58 8.16
C LEU A 173 -24.77 9.73 6.78
N ALA A 174 -23.46 9.51 6.64
CA ALA A 174 -22.76 9.51 5.36
C ALA A 174 -23.31 8.43 4.41
N GLN A 175 -23.57 7.22 4.92
CA GLN A 175 -24.20 6.13 4.16
C GLN A 175 -25.62 6.48 3.71
N ALA A 176 -26.41 7.12 4.57
CA ALA A 176 -27.76 7.58 4.25
C ALA A 176 -27.75 8.66 3.16
N LEU A 177 -26.85 9.65 3.27
CA LEU A 177 -26.66 10.70 2.26
C LEU A 177 -26.20 10.13 0.92
N TYR A 178 -25.27 9.17 0.94
CA TYR A 178 -24.84 8.45 -0.25
C TYR A 178 -26.04 7.82 -0.96
N LEU A 179 -26.86 7.05 -0.24
CA LEU A 179 -28.02 6.39 -0.82
C LEU A 179 -29.04 7.39 -1.39
N LYS A 180 -29.23 8.53 -0.73
CA LYS A 180 -30.12 9.60 -1.20
C LYS A 180 -29.62 10.25 -2.49
N LEU A 181 -28.32 10.49 -2.60
CA LEU A 181 -27.69 11.23 -3.70
C LEU A 181 -27.26 10.37 -4.89
N VAL A 182 -27.15 9.06 -4.73
CA VAL A 182 -26.75 8.18 -5.84
C VAL A 182 -27.89 8.02 -6.85
N ASN A 183 -27.52 8.11 -8.12
CA ASN A 183 -28.39 7.78 -9.25
C ASN A 183 -28.14 6.31 -9.67
N PRO A 184 -29.16 5.43 -9.60
CA PRO A 184 -29.00 4.01 -9.94
C PRO A 184 -28.49 3.74 -11.36
N LYS A 185 -28.71 4.66 -12.30
CA LYS A 185 -28.29 4.46 -13.71
C LYS A 185 -26.78 4.60 -13.93
N HIS A 186 -26.08 5.38 -13.11
CA HIS A 186 -24.70 5.76 -13.40
C HIS A 186 -23.65 5.11 -12.48
N GLN A 187 -24.05 4.37 -11.43
CA GLN A 187 -23.17 3.65 -10.46
C GLN A 187 -22.11 4.50 -9.73
N VAL A 188 -21.83 5.73 -10.19
CA VAL A 188 -21.02 6.72 -9.52
C VAL A 188 -21.93 7.57 -8.63
N PRO A 189 -21.52 7.92 -7.40
CA PRO A 189 -22.18 9.00 -6.68
C PRO A 189 -22.28 10.23 -7.58
N ASN A 190 -23.43 10.92 -7.55
CA ASN A 190 -23.62 12.17 -8.28
C ASN A 190 -22.44 13.11 -7.99
N ARG A 191 -21.94 13.84 -9.00
CA ARG A 191 -20.89 14.86 -8.87
C ARG A 191 -20.96 15.66 -7.55
N PRO A 192 -22.12 16.15 -7.07
CA PRO A 192 -22.23 16.81 -5.76
C PRO A 192 -21.79 15.98 -4.54
N PHE A 193 -22.09 14.67 -4.46
CA PHE A 193 -21.65 13.84 -3.33
C PHE A 193 -20.13 13.66 -3.34
N THR A 194 -19.54 13.46 -4.52
CA THR A 194 -18.09 13.38 -4.67
C THR A 194 -17.43 14.71 -4.30
N ILE A 195 -18.03 15.85 -4.68
CA ILE A 195 -17.56 17.19 -4.29
C ILE A 195 -17.67 17.39 -2.77
N VAL A 196 -18.80 17.02 -2.15
CA VAL A 196 -18.98 17.11 -0.68
C VAL A 196 -17.98 16.22 0.05
N MET A 197 -17.72 15.01 -0.46
CA MET A 197 -16.73 14.10 0.10
C MET A 197 -15.31 14.68 -0.02
N ILE A 198 -14.94 15.15 -1.20
CA ILE A 198 -13.64 15.80 -1.45
C ILE A 198 -13.52 17.05 -0.56
N ALA A 199 -14.54 17.90 -0.50
CA ALA A 199 -14.57 19.08 0.35
C ALA A 199 -14.45 18.73 1.83
N MET A 200 -15.15 17.72 2.34
CA MET A 200 -15.00 17.26 3.73
C MET A 200 -13.61 16.71 4.01
N ILE A 201 -12.99 16.01 3.05
CA ILE A 201 -11.61 15.54 3.16
C ILE A 201 -10.64 16.74 3.20
N PHE A 202 -10.79 17.71 2.32
CA PHE A 202 -9.96 18.93 2.30
C PHE A 202 -10.21 19.85 3.49
N VAL A 203 -11.44 19.96 3.99
CA VAL A 203 -11.77 20.71 5.21
C VAL A 203 -11.17 20.00 6.42
N SER A 204 -11.31 18.68 6.53
CA SER A 204 -10.68 17.91 7.62
C SER A 204 -9.14 17.94 7.54
N GLY A 205 -8.58 17.92 6.33
CA GLY A 205 -7.14 18.01 6.08
C GLY A 205 -6.57 19.41 6.24
N GLY A 206 -7.31 20.44 5.85
CA GLY A 206 -6.95 21.85 6.04
C GLY A 206 -7.09 22.28 7.49
N LEU A 207 -8.10 21.76 8.21
CA LEU A 207 -8.18 21.83 9.66
C LEU A 207 -6.96 21.10 10.24
N PHE A 208 -6.64 19.86 9.85
CA PHE A 208 -5.45 19.15 10.34
C PHE A 208 -4.11 19.89 10.11
N VAL A 209 -3.86 20.39 8.90
CA VAL A 209 -2.62 21.11 8.55
C VAL A 209 -2.57 22.48 9.22
N GLY A 210 -3.67 23.24 9.20
CA GLY A 210 -3.76 24.52 9.90
C GLY A 210 -3.52 24.38 11.39
N LEU A 211 -4.02 23.30 12.00
CA LEU A 211 -3.83 23.04 13.43
C LEU A 211 -2.42 22.55 13.76
N SER A 212 -1.75 21.84 12.85
CA SER A 212 -0.37 21.38 13.04
C SER A 212 0.65 22.52 12.86
N LEU A 213 0.34 23.49 11.98
CA LEU A 213 1.18 24.67 11.73
C LEU A 213 0.97 25.79 12.76
N MET A 214 -0.24 25.94 13.31
CA MET A 214 -0.54 26.98 14.31
C MET A 214 -0.15 26.59 15.74
N GLU A 215 0.23 25.34 15.98
CA GLU A 215 0.77 24.86 17.26
C GLU A 215 2.18 25.42 17.53
N GLU A 216 2.99 25.64 16.48
CA GLU A 216 4.30 26.31 16.57
C GLU A 216 4.18 27.81 16.92
N ALA A 217 3.01 28.41 16.70
CA ALA A 217 2.76 29.84 16.94
C ALA A 217 2.22 30.16 18.36
N ALA A 218 2.21 29.19 19.30
CA ALA A 218 1.84 29.34 20.72
C ALA A 218 0.47 29.98 21.06
N ALA A 219 -0.37 30.31 20.08
CA ALA A 219 -1.57 31.13 20.29
C ALA A 219 -2.88 30.33 20.40
N PHE A 220 -2.89 29.03 20.12
CA PHE A 220 -4.13 28.26 20.09
C PHE A 220 -3.97 26.80 20.54
N HIS A 221 -4.15 26.53 21.84
CA HIS A 221 -4.37 25.16 22.31
C HIS A 221 -5.71 24.65 21.80
N LEU A 222 -5.72 23.64 20.93
CA LEU A 222 -7.00 23.06 20.55
C LEU A 222 -7.68 22.39 21.74
N PRO A 223 -8.98 22.63 21.94
CA PRO A 223 -9.77 21.83 22.84
C PRO A 223 -10.18 20.53 22.13
N ILE A 224 -9.26 19.64 21.69
CA ILE A 224 -9.65 18.29 21.18
C ILE A 224 -10.52 17.54 22.22
N ASN A 225 -10.46 17.98 23.48
CA ASN A 225 -11.43 17.71 24.54
C ASN A 225 -12.90 17.73 24.11
N TRP A 226 -13.31 18.52 23.11
CA TRP A 226 -14.69 18.50 22.60
C TRP A 226 -15.07 17.11 22.09
N LEU A 227 -14.21 16.44 21.32
CA LEU A 227 -14.49 15.12 20.74
C LEU A 227 -14.67 14.03 21.80
N PHE A 228 -14.04 14.22 22.96
CA PHE A 228 -14.07 13.30 24.09
C PHE A 228 -15.21 13.58 25.09
N HIS A 229 -15.91 14.69 24.93
CA HIS A 229 -16.97 15.11 25.84
C HIS A 229 -18.22 14.21 25.69
N PRO A 230 -18.95 13.88 26.77
CA PRO A 230 -20.19 13.08 26.67
C PRO A 230 -21.24 13.65 25.70
N LEU A 231 -21.28 14.98 25.52
CA LEU A 231 -22.17 15.65 24.56
C LEU A 231 -21.93 15.22 23.10
N THR A 232 -20.69 14.89 22.70
CA THR A 232 -20.42 14.40 21.34
C THR A 232 -20.91 12.99 21.14
N ALA A 233 -20.91 12.17 22.19
CA ALA A 233 -21.52 10.85 22.16
C ALA A 233 -23.03 10.97 21.91
N VAL A 234 -23.71 11.90 22.60
CA VAL A 234 -25.14 12.18 22.39
C VAL A 234 -25.40 12.66 20.95
N ALA A 235 -24.61 13.61 20.44
CA ALA A 235 -24.71 14.05 19.06
C ALA A 235 -24.50 12.87 18.07
N GLY A 236 -23.53 12.00 18.36
CA GLY A 236 -23.28 10.77 17.61
C GLY A 236 -24.49 9.83 17.55
N VAL A 237 -25.12 9.59 18.70
CA VAL A 237 -26.32 8.74 18.79
C VAL A 237 -27.50 9.35 18.03
N VAL A 238 -27.70 10.66 18.12
CA VAL A 238 -28.75 11.36 17.35
C VAL A 238 -28.51 11.24 15.86
N MET A 239 -27.28 11.49 15.39
CA MET A 239 -26.89 11.29 13.98
C MET A 239 -27.08 9.84 13.52
N ALA A 240 -26.73 8.87 14.38
CA ALA A 240 -26.92 7.44 14.10
C ALA A 240 -28.40 7.09 13.93
N GLY A 241 -29.29 7.63 14.78
CA GLY A 241 -30.73 7.45 14.69
C GLY A 241 -31.31 8.02 13.39
N ILE A 242 -30.93 9.26 13.03
CA ILE A 242 -31.34 9.90 11.78
C ILE A 242 -30.85 9.09 10.57
N GLY A 243 -29.57 8.71 10.58
CA GLY A 243 -28.96 7.90 9.51
C GLY A 243 -29.65 6.55 9.35
N ALA A 244 -29.91 5.84 10.44
CA ALA A 244 -30.62 4.56 10.42
C ALA A 244 -32.06 4.69 9.90
N HIS A 245 -32.78 5.75 10.31
CA HIS A 245 -34.13 6.01 9.81
C HIS A 245 -34.15 6.26 8.30
N TRP A 246 -33.23 7.09 7.79
CA TRP A 246 -33.12 7.38 6.35
C TRP A 246 -32.70 6.16 5.52
N LEU A 247 -31.82 5.32 6.07
CA LEU A 247 -31.47 4.04 5.45
C LEU A 247 -32.68 3.12 5.37
N ALA A 248 -33.43 2.94 6.47
CA ALA A 248 -34.61 2.07 6.48
C ALA A 248 -35.72 2.53 5.50
N LYS A 249 -35.93 3.85 5.38
CA LYS A 249 -36.95 4.43 4.49
C LYS A 249 -36.59 4.36 3.01
N SER A 250 -35.31 4.21 2.66
CA SER A 250 -34.88 4.26 1.26
C SER A 250 -35.25 2.99 0.49
N ASP A 251 -35.79 3.17 -0.73
CA ASP A 251 -36.16 2.05 -1.62
C ASP A 251 -35.17 1.82 -2.76
N LYS A 252 -34.13 2.66 -2.85
CA LYS A 252 -33.10 2.62 -3.90
C LYS A 252 -32.20 1.37 -3.85
N TYR A 253 -32.25 0.57 -2.79
CA TYR A 253 -31.41 -0.64 -2.63
C TYR A 253 -31.57 -1.63 -3.78
N GLN A 254 -32.80 -1.90 -4.22
CA GLN A 254 -33.04 -2.87 -5.29
C GLN A 254 -32.53 -2.37 -6.63
N ALA A 255 -32.78 -1.10 -6.95
CA ALA A 255 -32.31 -0.48 -8.19
C ALA A 255 -30.77 -0.46 -8.24
N LEU A 256 -30.12 -0.13 -7.13
CA LEU A 256 -28.66 -0.11 -7.03
C LEU A 256 -28.02 -1.50 -7.07
N ALA A 257 -28.62 -2.47 -6.38
CA ALA A 257 -28.12 -3.85 -6.44
C ALA A 257 -28.23 -4.42 -7.86
N ARG A 258 -29.33 -4.15 -8.57
CA ARG A 258 -29.51 -4.57 -9.97
C ARG A 258 -28.54 -3.87 -10.92
N SER A 259 -28.30 -2.58 -10.75
CA SER A 259 -27.35 -1.86 -11.61
C SER A 259 -25.91 -2.31 -11.35
N SER A 260 -25.53 -2.50 -10.09
CA SER A 260 -24.14 -2.73 -9.69
C SER A 260 -23.73 -4.21 -9.74
N ILE A 261 -24.65 -5.15 -9.51
CA ILE A 261 -24.41 -6.60 -9.49
C ILE A 261 -25.04 -7.28 -10.73
N ASN A 262 -24.91 -6.68 -11.91
CA ASN A 262 -25.26 -7.30 -13.18
C ASN A 262 -24.01 -7.90 -13.85
N HIS A 263 -24.17 -8.91 -14.70
CA HIS A 263 -23.07 -9.53 -15.44
C HIS A 263 -22.25 -8.49 -16.23
N ASN A 264 -22.93 -7.52 -16.85
CA ASN A 264 -22.29 -6.45 -17.62
C ASN A 264 -21.52 -5.45 -16.72
N SER A 265 -22.06 -5.05 -15.57
CA SER A 265 -21.35 -4.17 -14.65
C SER A 265 -20.12 -4.86 -14.07
N ILE A 266 -20.25 -6.13 -13.70
CA ILE A 266 -19.16 -6.97 -13.21
C ILE A 266 -18.06 -7.11 -14.27
N ARG A 267 -18.43 -7.40 -15.52
CA ARG A 267 -17.47 -7.50 -16.62
C ARG A 267 -16.76 -6.16 -16.84
N ASN A 268 -17.50 -5.06 -16.86
CA ASN A 268 -16.95 -3.72 -17.04
C ASN A 268 -16.03 -3.32 -15.88
N ILE A 269 -16.36 -3.68 -14.64
CA ILE A 269 -15.51 -3.38 -13.48
C ILE A 269 -14.26 -4.26 -13.49
N ASN A 270 -14.39 -5.57 -13.74
CA ASN A 270 -13.24 -6.45 -13.89
C ASN A 270 -12.34 -5.98 -15.04
N GLN A 271 -12.92 -5.54 -16.16
CA GLN A 271 -12.17 -4.92 -17.25
C GLN A 271 -11.56 -3.60 -16.83
N ALA A 272 -12.24 -2.73 -16.09
CA ALA A 272 -11.69 -1.46 -15.60
C ALA A 272 -10.55 -1.67 -14.61
N VAL A 273 -10.65 -2.64 -13.70
CA VAL A 273 -9.58 -3.04 -12.76
C VAL A 273 -8.40 -3.60 -13.53
N THR A 274 -8.65 -4.52 -14.48
CA THR A 274 -7.60 -5.09 -15.34
C THR A 274 -6.94 -4.00 -16.19
N ASN A 275 -7.74 -3.11 -16.79
CA ASN A 275 -7.27 -1.99 -17.58
C ASN A 275 -6.46 -1.03 -16.72
N ALA A 276 -6.88 -0.69 -15.49
CA ALA A 276 -6.13 0.16 -14.58
C ALA A 276 -4.80 -0.48 -14.13
N GLN A 277 -4.82 -1.76 -13.80
CA GLN A 277 -3.61 -2.52 -13.45
C GLN A 277 -2.65 -2.66 -14.63
N SER A 278 -3.20 -2.75 -15.84
CA SER A 278 -2.43 -2.82 -17.08
C SER A 278 -2.15 -1.45 -17.72
N ALA A 279 -2.72 -0.33 -17.25
CA ALA A 279 -2.67 0.96 -17.94
C ALA A 279 -1.23 1.44 -18.13
N ASN A 280 -0.38 1.20 -17.13
CA ASN A 280 1.03 1.58 -17.17
C ASN A 280 1.87 0.63 -18.03
N VAL A 281 1.33 -0.53 -18.43
CA VAL A 281 2.09 -1.65 -19.01
C VAL A 281 1.60 -2.08 -20.40
N LYS A 282 0.29 -2.03 -20.69
CA LYS A 282 -0.37 -2.57 -21.88
C LYS A 282 -0.04 -1.78 -23.14
N VAL A 283 0.78 -2.37 -23.98
CA VAL A 283 1.14 -1.84 -25.30
C VAL A 283 0.00 -2.10 -26.30
N GLU A 284 -0.38 -1.08 -27.07
CA GLU A 284 -1.34 -1.21 -28.18
C GLU A 284 -0.60 -1.36 -29.51
N ALA A 285 -1.28 -1.84 -30.56
CA ALA A 285 -0.64 -2.12 -31.84
C ALA A 285 0.02 -0.87 -32.47
N GLU A 286 -0.52 0.30 -32.18
CA GLU A 286 -0.03 1.62 -32.61
C GLU A 286 1.30 2.04 -31.93
N ASP A 287 1.66 1.42 -30.80
CA ASP A 287 2.90 1.71 -30.06
C ASP A 287 4.15 1.04 -30.70
N ILE A 288 3.98 0.17 -31.71
CA ILE A 288 5.08 -0.56 -32.35
C ILE A 288 5.75 0.33 -33.40
N LYS A 289 6.82 1.02 -33.01
CA LYS A 289 7.48 2.02 -33.85
C LYS A 289 8.46 1.48 -34.90
N VAL A 290 8.91 0.23 -34.77
CA VAL A 290 10.02 -0.32 -35.60
C VAL A 290 9.60 -1.64 -36.24
N PRO A 291 9.64 -1.77 -37.58
CA PRO A 291 9.39 -3.03 -38.29
C PRO A 291 10.45 -4.09 -37.93
N ALA A 292 10.09 -5.36 -38.07
CA ALA A 292 10.84 -6.49 -37.52
C ALA A 292 12.19 -6.81 -38.19
N THR A 293 12.48 -6.16 -39.30
CA THR A 293 13.59 -6.50 -40.20
C THR A 293 14.63 -5.38 -40.16
N SER A 294 15.64 -5.56 -39.33
CA SER A 294 16.87 -4.77 -39.42
C SER A 294 18.06 -5.72 -39.22
N ASP A 295 19.00 -5.71 -40.16
CA ASP A 295 20.28 -6.44 -40.14
C ASP A 295 21.09 -6.19 -38.85
N HIS A 296 20.70 -5.17 -38.08
CA HIS A 296 21.26 -4.79 -36.79
C HIS A 296 21.29 -5.94 -35.75
N TYR A 297 20.40 -6.94 -35.84
CA TYR A 297 20.28 -8.00 -34.83
C TYR A 297 20.86 -9.36 -35.24
N ASP A 298 21.44 -9.48 -36.44
CA ASP A 298 21.86 -10.78 -37.01
C ASP A 298 22.97 -11.48 -36.21
N HIS A 299 23.73 -10.71 -35.42
CA HIS A 299 24.77 -11.21 -34.54
C HIS A 299 24.24 -11.79 -33.20
N LEU A 300 22.97 -11.53 -32.86
CA LEU A 300 22.36 -11.98 -31.60
C LEU A 300 21.61 -13.30 -31.80
N LYS A 301 21.65 -14.20 -30.80
CA LYS A 301 21.02 -15.53 -30.86
C LYS A 301 20.18 -15.84 -29.62
N GLY A 302 19.08 -16.56 -29.81
CA GLY A 302 18.26 -17.07 -28.71
C GLY A 302 17.61 -15.97 -27.87
N ILE A 303 17.80 -16.02 -26.55
CA ILE A 303 17.09 -15.13 -25.62
C ILE A 303 17.61 -13.68 -25.68
N THR A 304 18.87 -13.48 -26.06
CA THR A 304 19.45 -12.13 -26.26
C THR A 304 18.76 -11.39 -27.39
N TYR A 305 18.59 -12.05 -28.53
CA TYR A 305 17.89 -11.53 -29.70
C TYR A 305 16.46 -11.11 -29.35
N ILE A 306 15.71 -11.97 -28.66
CA ILE A 306 14.32 -11.69 -28.27
C ILE A 306 14.24 -10.46 -27.35
N ASN A 307 15.10 -10.38 -26.32
CA ASN A 307 15.09 -9.24 -25.41
C ASN A 307 15.52 -7.95 -26.11
N ALA A 308 16.51 -7.99 -27.01
CA ALA A 308 16.99 -6.83 -27.74
C ALA A 308 15.85 -6.19 -28.57
N ILE A 309 15.21 -6.99 -29.42
CA ILE A 309 14.08 -6.54 -30.24
C ILE A 309 12.93 -6.03 -29.37
N PHE A 310 12.61 -6.74 -28.28
CA PHE A 310 11.55 -6.34 -27.37
C PHE A 310 11.78 -4.94 -26.78
N PHE A 311 12.99 -4.69 -26.26
CA PHE A 311 13.29 -3.41 -25.63
C PHE A 311 13.46 -2.26 -26.61
N ASP A 312 13.82 -2.54 -27.86
CA ASP A 312 13.91 -1.50 -28.88
C ASP A 312 12.53 -1.11 -29.40
N ARG A 313 11.62 -2.07 -29.57
CA ARG A 313 10.22 -1.77 -29.94
C ARG A 313 9.46 -1.07 -28.81
N LEU A 314 9.51 -1.63 -27.60
CA LEU A 314 8.57 -1.27 -26.53
C LEU A 314 9.21 -0.56 -25.34
N GLY A 315 10.54 -0.56 -25.24
CA GLY A 315 11.26 0.01 -24.09
C GLY A 315 11.11 1.54 -23.95
N HIS A 316 10.63 2.23 -24.98
CA HIS A 316 10.34 3.66 -24.89
C HIS A 316 9.22 3.99 -23.89
N ARG A 317 8.29 3.05 -23.62
CA ARG A 317 7.21 3.25 -22.65
C ARG A 317 7.71 3.38 -21.22
N LEU A 318 8.80 2.68 -20.88
CA LEU A 318 9.47 2.79 -19.58
C LEU A 318 10.11 4.18 -19.39
N ASN A 319 10.38 4.92 -20.48
CA ASN A 319 10.94 6.27 -20.38
C ASN A 319 9.97 7.25 -19.73
N LYS A 320 8.65 7.08 -19.85
CA LYS A 320 7.67 8.00 -19.25
C LYS A 320 7.79 8.00 -17.74
N GLN A 321 7.71 6.82 -17.12
CA GLN A 321 7.83 6.68 -15.67
C GLN A 321 9.20 7.13 -15.17
N ARG A 322 10.29 6.73 -15.87
CA ARG A 322 11.64 7.20 -15.55
C ARG A 322 11.75 8.71 -15.58
N ARG A 323 11.24 9.36 -16.63
CA ARG A 323 11.33 10.81 -16.79
C ARG A 323 10.57 11.55 -15.68
N ILE A 324 9.41 11.04 -15.26
CA ILE A 324 8.66 11.63 -14.15
C ILE A 324 9.48 11.54 -12.85
N ILE A 325 10.01 10.37 -12.51
CA ILE A 325 10.81 10.19 -11.29
C ILE A 325 12.07 11.08 -11.34
N PHE A 326 12.76 11.09 -12.48
CA PHE A 326 13.93 11.96 -12.70
C PHE A 326 13.58 13.44 -12.48
N LEU A 327 12.48 13.94 -13.06
CA LEU A 327 12.08 15.34 -12.92
C LEU A 327 11.67 15.69 -11.49
N ILE A 328 11.02 14.77 -10.77
CA ILE A 328 10.68 14.97 -9.35
C ILE A 328 11.95 15.11 -8.51
N VAL A 329 12.91 14.19 -8.68
CA VAL A 329 14.18 14.22 -7.93
C VAL A 329 14.99 15.47 -8.28
N LEU A 330 15.07 15.81 -9.57
CA LEU A 330 15.75 17.01 -10.04
C LEU A 330 15.11 18.29 -9.46
N GLY A 331 13.79 18.38 -9.51
CA GLY A 331 13.04 19.51 -8.94
C GLY A 331 13.24 19.64 -7.43
N LEU A 332 13.25 18.52 -6.70
CA LEU A 332 13.50 18.51 -5.26
C LEU A 332 14.90 19.08 -4.93
N PHE A 333 15.95 18.61 -5.61
CA PHE A 333 17.29 19.16 -5.39
C PHE A 333 17.43 20.61 -5.85
N ALA A 334 16.77 20.99 -6.95
CA ALA A 334 16.77 22.38 -7.40
C ALA A 334 16.12 23.32 -6.39
N ILE A 335 15.02 22.90 -5.74
CA ILE A 335 14.36 23.68 -4.68
C ILE A 335 15.26 23.77 -3.44
N ILE A 336 15.84 22.66 -2.98
CA ILE A 336 16.71 22.65 -1.80
C ILE A 336 17.94 23.52 -2.04
N SER A 337 18.65 23.28 -3.15
CA SER A 337 19.86 24.01 -3.51
C SER A 337 19.59 25.49 -3.77
N GLY A 338 18.49 25.80 -4.46
CA GLY A 338 18.05 27.18 -4.68
C GLY A 338 17.66 27.90 -3.39
N GLY A 339 16.98 27.21 -2.47
CA GLY A 339 16.63 27.74 -1.16
C GLY A 339 17.85 28.06 -0.31
N ILE A 340 18.85 27.18 -0.28
CA ILE A 340 20.13 27.42 0.39
C ILE A 340 20.85 28.62 -0.22
N PHE A 341 20.93 28.67 -1.56
CA PHE A 341 21.58 29.78 -2.26
C PHE A 341 20.90 31.13 -1.98
N ILE A 342 19.57 31.19 -2.04
CA ILE A 342 18.79 32.40 -1.71
C ILE A 342 19.04 32.81 -0.27
N TYR A 343 19.00 31.87 0.68
CA TYR A 343 19.27 32.17 2.08
C TYR A 343 20.66 32.77 2.29
N GLN A 344 21.70 32.12 1.74
CA GLN A 344 23.08 32.59 1.83
C GLN A 344 23.26 33.97 1.19
N PHE A 345 22.58 34.22 0.06
CA PHE A 345 22.63 35.50 -0.65
C PHE A 345 21.98 36.64 0.14
N PHE A 346 20.79 36.42 0.72
CA PHE A 346 20.04 37.48 1.41
C PHE A 346 20.46 37.69 2.87
N PHE A 347 20.82 36.62 3.58
CA PHE A 347 21.10 36.69 5.01
C PHE A 347 22.60 36.78 5.33
N GLN A 348 23.49 36.70 4.32
CA GLN A 348 24.96 36.80 4.46
C GLN A 348 25.54 36.01 5.64
N GLY A 349 24.88 34.90 5.98
CA GLY A 349 25.20 34.08 7.13
C GLY A 349 25.27 32.63 6.71
N ASP A 350 26.26 31.93 7.24
CA ASP A 350 26.26 30.48 7.20
C ASP A 350 25.02 29.96 7.94
N LEU A 351 24.51 28.81 7.51
CA LEU A 351 23.33 28.18 8.12
C LEU A 351 23.56 27.74 9.59
N GLY A 352 24.71 28.07 10.18
CA GLY A 352 25.07 27.74 11.56
C GLY A 352 25.19 26.25 11.82
N ILE A 353 25.30 25.43 10.76
CA ILE A 353 25.37 23.98 10.87
C ILE A 353 26.79 23.59 11.31
N ASN A 354 26.86 22.87 12.41
CA ASN A 354 28.14 22.39 12.92
C ASN A 354 28.72 21.32 11.98
N GLN A 355 30.04 21.37 11.73
CA GLN A 355 30.68 20.49 10.76
C GLN A 355 30.53 19.01 11.16
N ALA A 356 30.63 18.70 12.45
CA ALA A 356 30.46 17.35 12.96
C ALA A 356 29.06 16.79 12.66
N ASP A 357 28.02 17.60 12.88
CA ASP A 357 26.63 17.21 12.66
C ASP A 357 26.33 17.00 11.17
N LEU A 358 26.91 17.84 10.30
CA LEU A 358 26.83 17.67 8.85
C LEU A 358 27.49 16.36 8.39
N GLU A 359 28.69 16.06 8.90
CA GLU A 359 29.42 14.84 8.55
C GLU A 359 28.69 13.59 9.04
N GLU A 360 28.16 13.61 10.26
CA GLU A 360 27.36 12.52 10.83
C GLU A 360 26.06 12.30 10.03
N ALA A 361 25.37 13.39 9.67
CA ALA A 361 24.17 13.31 8.86
C ALA A 361 24.44 12.65 7.48
N TYR A 362 25.56 13.00 6.83
CA TYR A 362 25.93 12.41 5.54
C TYR A 362 26.41 10.96 5.63
N GLN A 363 27.05 10.57 6.74
CA GLN A 363 27.51 9.19 6.94
C GLN A 363 26.42 8.23 7.40
N THR A 364 25.43 8.74 8.12
CA THR A 364 24.44 7.91 8.80
C THR A 364 23.02 8.23 8.34
N TYR A 365 22.51 9.41 8.70
CA TYR A 365 21.10 9.74 8.51
C TYR A 365 20.68 9.69 7.04
N LEU A 366 21.45 10.37 6.17
CA LEU A 366 21.18 10.42 4.73
C LEU A 366 21.38 9.06 4.06
N VAL A 367 22.31 8.23 4.55
CA VAL A 367 22.49 6.86 4.04
C VAL A 367 21.22 6.05 4.27
N VAL A 368 20.69 6.09 5.48
CA VAL A 368 19.46 5.38 5.84
C VAL A 368 18.26 5.95 5.08
N MET A 369 18.18 7.28 4.96
CA MET A 369 17.15 7.95 4.17
C MET A 369 17.21 7.51 2.69
N VAL A 370 18.40 7.36 2.10
CA VAL A 370 18.58 6.86 0.73
C VAL A 370 18.11 5.41 0.60
N ILE A 371 18.36 4.55 1.59
CA ILE A 371 17.83 3.17 1.61
C ILE A 371 16.31 3.19 1.49
N TYR A 372 15.63 4.06 2.26
CA TYR A 372 14.18 4.19 2.21
C TYR A 372 13.69 4.86 0.91
N ALA A 373 14.33 5.94 0.46
CA ALA A 373 13.93 6.68 -0.72
C ALA A 373 14.06 5.85 -2.01
N CYS A 374 15.15 5.08 -2.16
CA CYS A 374 15.40 4.25 -3.32
C CYS A 374 14.32 3.18 -3.55
N LEU A 375 13.58 2.77 -2.52
CA LEU A 375 12.41 1.89 -2.65
C LEU A 375 11.38 2.45 -3.64
N PHE A 376 11.17 3.77 -3.61
CA PHE A 376 10.18 4.47 -4.44
C PHE A 376 10.76 5.01 -5.74
N LEU A 377 12.05 5.33 -5.75
CA LEU A 377 12.74 5.86 -6.92
C LEU A 377 13.10 4.77 -7.94
N ASN A 378 13.26 3.53 -7.50
CA ASN A 378 13.64 2.42 -8.36
C ASN A 378 12.46 1.91 -9.22
N ILE A 379 12.69 1.73 -10.52
CA ILE A 379 11.64 1.31 -11.47
C ILE A 379 11.48 -0.22 -11.54
N GLY A 380 12.29 -1.01 -10.80
CA GLY A 380 12.39 -2.47 -10.92
C GLY A 380 11.06 -3.24 -10.83
N GLU A 381 10.16 -2.85 -9.93
CA GLU A 381 8.82 -3.47 -9.83
C GLU A 381 7.99 -3.21 -11.11
N SER A 382 8.05 -1.99 -11.64
CA SER A 382 7.31 -1.62 -12.86
C SER A 382 7.94 -2.24 -14.11
N PHE A 383 9.28 -2.34 -14.14
CA PHE A 383 10.05 -3.00 -15.19
C PHE A 383 9.71 -4.49 -15.29
N THR A 384 9.69 -5.22 -14.18
CA THR A 384 9.35 -6.65 -14.18
C THR A 384 7.90 -6.92 -14.56
N ARG A 385 6.95 -6.07 -14.12
CA ARG A 385 5.55 -6.10 -14.61
C ARG A 385 5.47 -5.89 -16.11
N PHE A 386 6.24 -4.94 -16.62
CA PHE A 386 6.29 -4.62 -18.04
C PHE A 386 6.80 -5.78 -18.90
N CYS A 387 7.90 -6.40 -18.49
CA CYS A 387 8.46 -7.59 -19.14
C CYS A 387 7.48 -8.77 -19.09
N PHE A 388 6.85 -9.00 -17.95
CA PHE A 388 5.90 -10.11 -17.80
C PHE A 388 4.71 -9.97 -18.75
N PHE A 389 4.05 -8.82 -18.75
CA PHE A 389 2.80 -8.63 -19.47
C PHE A 389 3.00 -8.68 -21.00
N ASN A 390 4.07 -8.07 -21.50
CA ASN A 390 4.26 -7.88 -22.94
C ASN A 390 5.16 -8.95 -23.59
N MET A 391 5.90 -9.75 -22.81
CA MET A 391 6.84 -10.74 -23.36
C MET A 391 6.78 -12.08 -22.64
N ASP A 392 7.05 -12.13 -21.33
CA ASP A 392 7.29 -13.42 -20.67
C ASP A 392 6.04 -14.28 -20.54
N ARG A 393 4.85 -13.65 -20.43
CA ARG A 393 3.58 -14.38 -20.42
C ARG A 393 3.45 -15.29 -21.65
N TYR A 394 3.96 -14.88 -22.81
CA TYR A 394 3.92 -15.70 -24.02
C TYR A 394 5.03 -16.75 -24.04
N LEU A 395 6.24 -16.40 -23.59
CA LEU A 395 7.41 -17.30 -23.58
C LEU A 395 7.30 -18.42 -22.52
N MET A 396 6.65 -18.16 -21.38
CA MET A 396 6.50 -19.11 -20.27
C MET A 396 5.68 -20.36 -20.62
N HIS A 397 4.91 -20.32 -21.71
CA HIS A 397 4.23 -21.51 -22.25
C HIS A 397 5.21 -22.55 -22.78
N ASN A 398 6.40 -22.13 -23.22
CA ASN A 398 7.37 -23.01 -23.81
C ASN A 398 8.36 -23.55 -22.77
N ASN A 399 8.58 -24.85 -22.75
CA ASN A 399 9.46 -25.50 -21.77
C ASN A 399 10.94 -25.08 -21.91
N TYR A 400 11.40 -24.76 -23.13
CA TYR A 400 12.78 -24.32 -23.35
C TYR A 400 13.12 -23.04 -22.58
N TYR A 401 12.15 -22.14 -22.40
CA TYR A 401 12.37 -20.86 -21.71
C TYR A 401 12.67 -21.05 -20.21
N ARG A 402 12.40 -22.24 -19.66
CA ARG A 402 12.66 -22.61 -18.27
C ARG A 402 14.05 -23.19 -18.05
N ASN A 403 14.89 -23.28 -19.08
CA ASN A 403 16.27 -23.72 -18.94
C ASN A 403 17.02 -22.75 -17.98
N PRO A 404 17.72 -23.26 -16.95
CA PRO A 404 18.42 -22.43 -15.97
C PRO A 404 19.42 -21.47 -16.59
N ASP A 405 20.10 -21.85 -17.67
CA ASP A 405 21.11 -21.00 -18.30
C ASP A 405 20.46 -19.86 -19.09
N LEU A 406 19.35 -20.12 -19.80
CA LEU A 406 18.58 -19.09 -20.49
C LEU A 406 17.92 -18.11 -19.51
N LEU A 407 17.48 -18.60 -18.34
CA LEU A 407 16.93 -17.75 -17.28
C LEU A 407 18.01 -16.86 -16.65
N ALA A 408 19.19 -17.41 -16.39
CA ALA A 408 20.33 -16.64 -15.88
C ALA A 408 20.76 -15.56 -16.89
N GLU A 409 20.84 -15.91 -18.17
CA GLU A 409 21.15 -14.98 -19.24
C GLU A 409 20.09 -13.87 -19.35
N ALA A 410 18.80 -14.22 -19.35
CA ALA A 410 17.71 -13.26 -19.34
C ALA A 410 17.75 -12.34 -18.10
N MET A 411 18.11 -12.87 -16.94
CA MET A 411 18.25 -12.08 -15.71
C MET A 411 19.37 -11.04 -15.82
N VAL A 412 20.54 -11.42 -16.35
CA VAL A 412 21.67 -10.49 -16.53
C VAL A 412 21.34 -9.39 -17.53
N ILE A 413 20.72 -9.73 -18.67
CA ILE A 413 20.28 -8.76 -19.69
C ILE A 413 19.31 -7.75 -19.06
N ARG A 414 18.35 -8.24 -18.29
CA ARG A 414 17.33 -7.41 -17.63
C ARG A 414 17.89 -6.57 -16.51
N PHE A 415 18.84 -7.09 -15.74
CA PHE A 415 19.56 -6.30 -14.74
C PHE A 415 20.26 -5.11 -15.41
N LYS A 416 21.06 -5.37 -16.45
CA LYS A 416 21.76 -4.31 -17.21
C LYS A 416 20.79 -3.27 -17.77
N ARG A 417 19.69 -3.72 -18.38
CA ARG A 417 18.69 -2.81 -18.96
C ARG A 417 17.94 -2.02 -17.88
N CYS A 418 17.47 -2.66 -16.81
CA CYS A 418 16.77 -1.99 -15.71
C CYS A 418 17.69 -1.00 -14.98
N PHE A 419 18.95 -1.37 -14.73
CA PHE A 419 19.93 -0.47 -14.14
C PHE A 419 20.19 0.75 -15.03
N ARG A 420 20.30 0.56 -16.36
CA ARG A 420 20.41 1.67 -17.32
C ARG A 420 19.19 2.61 -17.29
N TYR A 421 18.00 2.10 -17.00
CA TYR A 421 16.82 2.95 -16.78
C TYR A 421 16.90 3.72 -15.45
N ASN A 422 17.47 3.17 -14.39
CA ASN A 422 17.63 3.86 -13.11
C ASN A 422 18.83 4.83 -13.08
N LEU A 423 19.78 4.68 -14.01
CA LEU A 423 21.04 5.45 -14.04
C LEU A 423 20.84 6.97 -14.05
N PRO A 424 19.95 7.58 -14.85
CA PRO A 424 19.74 9.03 -14.81
C PRO A 424 19.27 9.53 -13.43
N THR A 425 18.38 8.79 -12.77
CA THR A 425 17.90 9.14 -11.42
C THR A 425 19.02 9.02 -10.40
N LEU A 426 19.85 7.95 -10.50
CA LEU A 426 21.02 7.78 -9.66
C LEU A 426 22.02 8.93 -9.83
N LEU A 427 22.30 9.35 -11.06
CA LEU A 427 23.21 10.46 -11.31
C LEU A 427 22.71 11.79 -10.72
N VAL A 428 21.41 12.07 -10.81
CA VAL A 428 20.84 13.27 -10.18
C VAL A 428 20.88 13.19 -8.66
N LEU A 429 20.61 12.03 -8.06
CA LEU A 429 20.78 11.83 -6.61
C LEU A 429 22.22 12.12 -6.17
N MET A 430 23.19 11.56 -6.90
CA MET A 430 24.61 11.74 -6.60
C MET A 430 25.02 13.19 -6.74
N LEU A 431 24.77 13.82 -7.90
CA LEU A 431 25.15 15.21 -8.16
C LEU A 431 24.41 16.19 -7.24
N GLY A 432 23.10 15.98 -7.03
CA GLY A 432 22.29 16.83 -6.16
C GLY A 432 22.74 16.75 -4.70
N SER A 433 22.99 15.55 -4.18
CA SER A 433 23.48 15.39 -2.80
C SER A 433 24.89 15.95 -2.59
N SER A 434 25.78 15.84 -3.59
CA SER A 434 27.09 16.49 -3.58
C SER A 434 26.99 18.01 -3.62
N LEU A 435 26.11 18.57 -4.47
CA LEU A 435 25.91 20.01 -4.56
C LEU A 435 25.44 20.58 -3.23
N VAL A 436 24.44 19.96 -2.61
CA VAL A 436 23.94 20.36 -1.28
C VAL A 436 25.04 20.22 -0.23
N TYR A 437 25.86 19.17 -0.28
CA TYR A 437 26.94 18.97 0.70
C TYR A 437 27.93 20.13 0.71
N PHE A 438 28.38 20.55 -0.46
CA PHE A 438 29.32 21.67 -0.59
C PHE A 438 28.67 23.01 -0.25
N GLN A 439 27.39 23.21 -0.60
CA GLN A 439 26.65 24.42 -0.23
C GLN A 439 26.49 24.57 1.29
N LEU A 440 26.38 23.46 2.02
CA LEU A 440 26.31 23.45 3.49
C LEU A 440 27.68 23.57 4.17
N GLY A 441 28.78 23.74 3.41
CA GLY A 441 30.13 23.90 3.96
C GLY A 441 30.91 22.58 4.14
N GLY A 442 30.45 21.47 3.56
CA GLY A 442 31.12 20.17 3.66
C GLY A 442 32.55 20.17 3.12
N GLN A 443 33.54 19.87 3.97
CA GLN A 443 34.96 19.89 3.59
C GLN A 443 35.56 18.51 3.35
N ARG A 444 35.15 17.49 4.13
CA ARG A 444 35.71 16.13 4.03
C ARG A 444 35.04 15.33 2.92
N LEU A 445 35.82 14.56 2.17
CA LEU A 445 35.29 13.70 1.11
C LEU A 445 34.74 12.36 1.60
N LEU A 446 35.17 11.88 2.79
CA LEU A 446 34.75 10.58 3.31
C LEU A 446 33.23 10.48 3.58
N PRO A 447 32.58 11.42 4.28
CA PRO A 447 31.12 11.43 4.47
C PRO A 447 30.35 11.37 3.15
N LEU A 448 30.74 12.23 2.21
CA LEU A 448 30.15 12.29 0.88
C LEU A 448 30.36 10.98 0.11
N GLY A 449 31.59 10.44 0.13
CA GLY A 449 31.93 9.18 -0.52
C GLY A 449 31.11 8.00 0.00
N ILE A 450 30.87 7.93 1.31
CA ILE A 450 29.99 6.94 1.93
C ILE A 450 28.57 7.08 1.38
N LEU A 451 27.99 8.29 1.38
CA LEU A 451 26.65 8.52 0.85
C LEU A 451 26.52 8.14 -0.63
N LEU A 452 27.49 8.55 -1.45
CA LEU A 452 27.51 8.24 -2.89
C LEU A 452 27.60 6.74 -3.15
N LEU A 453 28.47 6.03 -2.41
CA LEU A 453 28.56 4.57 -2.48
C LEU A 453 27.23 3.92 -2.06
N SER A 454 26.61 4.43 -1.00
CA SER A 454 25.30 3.96 -0.51
C SER A 454 24.25 4.03 -1.62
N GLN A 455 24.16 5.17 -2.31
CA GLN A 455 23.20 5.38 -3.39
C GLN A 455 23.37 4.35 -4.51
N VAL A 456 24.61 4.04 -4.90
CA VAL A 456 24.90 3.01 -5.92
C VAL A 456 24.50 1.62 -5.43
N VAL A 457 24.99 1.23 -4.24
CA VAL A 457 24.75 -0.11 -3.67
C VAL A 457 23.26 -0.39 -3.50
N VAL A 458 22.52 0.58 -2.94
CA VAL A 458 21.08 0.47 -2.71
C VAL A 458 20.31 0.43 -4.03
N MET A 459 20.69 1.24 -5.02
CA MET A 459 20.04 1.23 -6.34
C MET A 459 20.24 -0.12 -7.06
N VAL A 460 21.44 -0.70 -6.96
CA VAL A 460 21.73 -2.06 -7.46
C VAL A 460 20.89 -3.09 -6.70
N PHE A 461 20.87 -3.01 -5.37
CA PHE A 461 20.11 -3.92 -4.52
C PHE A 461 18.63 -3.97 -4.92
N PHE A 462 17.93 -2.83 -4.98
CA PHE A 462 16.50 -2.84 -5.33
C PHE A 462 16.26 -3.33 -6.77
N THR A 463 17.15 -3.00 -7.70
CA THR A 463 17.08 -3.49 -9.09
C THR A 463 17.14 -5.02 -9.13
N VAL A 464 18.11 -5.61 -8.42
CA VAL A 464 18.28 -7.07 -8.34
C VAL A 464 17.17 -7.72 -7.53
N HIS A 465 16.77 -7.12 -6.41
CA HIS A 465 15.73 -7.62 -5.50
C HIS A 465 14.40 -7.84 -6.24
N TYR A 466 13.92 -6.86 -7.00
CA TYR A 466 12.68 -7.01 -7.76
C TYR A 466 12.79 -8.07 -8.86
N LEU A 467 13.95 -8.22 -9.50
CA LEU A 467 14.20 -9.29 -10.47
C LEU A 467 14.20 -10.67 -9.79
N TYR A 468 14.84 -10.83 -8.63
CA TYR A 468 14.83 -12.08 -7.87
C TYR A 468 13.43 -12.47 -7.43
N LEU A 469 12.66 -11.54 -6.86
CA LEU A 469 11.27 -11.82 -6.51
C LEU A 469 10.45 -12.25 -7.73
N TYR A 470 10.69 -11.62 -8.87
CA TYR A 470 10.02 -11.97 -10.12
C TYR A 470 10.35 -13.40 -10.58
N TYR A 471 11.63 -13.77 -10.63
CA TYR A 471 12.05 -15.11 -11.08
C TYR A 471 11.77 -16.23 -10.06
N TRP A 472 11.89 -15.95 -8.75
CA TRP A 472 11.67 -16.98 -7.72
C TRP A 472 10.20 -17.26 -7.44
N LEU A 473 9.35 -16.23 -7.54
CA LEU A 473 7.96 -16.32 -7.08
C LEU A 473 6.93 -16.18 -8.18
N GLN A 474 7.27 -15.61 -9.34
CA GLN A 474 6.37 -15.30 -10.44
C GLN A 474 5.05 -14.71 -9.88
N PRO A 475 5.06 -13.46 -9.39
CA PRO A 475 3.94 -12.93 -8.62
C PRO A 475 2.73 -12.55 -9.47
N PHE A 476 2.92 -12.35 -10.77
CA PHE A 476 1.91 -11.79 -11.66
C PHE A 476 1.06 -12.88 -12.32
N THR A 477 -0.26 -12.73 -12.25
CA THR A 477 -1.21 -13.53 -13.04
C THR A 477 -1.43 -12.88 -14.42
N ALA A 478 -2.15 -13.57 -15.32
CA ALA A 478 -2.56 -13.04 -16.62
C ALA A 478 -3.23 -11.63 -16.56
N ASN A 479 -3.87 -11.29 -15.44
CA ASN A 479 -4.50 -9.99 -15.19
C ASN A 479 -3.63 -9.04 -14.35
N LEU A 480 -2.34 -9.35 -14.14
CA LEU A 480 -1.40 -8.65 -13.25
C LEU A 480 -1.76 -8.64 -11.76
N GLU A 481 -2.74 -9.43 -11.32
CA GLU A 481 -3.05 -9.59 -9.90
C GLU A 481 -1.92 -10.36 -9.18
N SER A 482 -1.46 -9.85 -8.04
CA SER A 482 -0.52 -10.54 -7.15
C SER A 482 -1.25 -11.55 -6.26
N LYS A 483 -1.27 -12.83 -6.65
CA LYS A 483 -1.91 -13.90 -5.86
C LYS A 483 -0.96 -14.61 -4.90
N SER A 484 0.34 -14.31 -4.91
CA SER A 484 1.35 -15.00 -4.10
C SER A 484 1.46 -14.39 -2.70
N PRO A 485 1.03 -15.10 -1.63
CA PRO A 485 1.10 -14.57 -0.26
C PRO A 485 2.55 -14.31 0.16
N LEU A 486 3.48 -15.16 -0.27
CA LEU A 486 4.90 -15.02 0.03
C LEU A 486 5.51 -13.78 -0.64
N TYR A 487 5.10 -13.47 -1.88
CA TYR A 487 5.53 -12.23 -2.52
C TYR A 487 5.01 -11.00 -1.79
N ASN A 488 3.72 -11.00 -1.39
CA ASN A 488 3.13 -9.89 -0.66
C ASN A 488 3.78 -9.71 0.73
N LEU A 489 4.13 -10.81 1.41
CA LEU A 489 4.87 -10.77 2.68
C LEU A 489 6.25 -10.14 2.48
N ILE A 490 7.04 -10.64 1.51
CA ILE A 490 8.39 -10.10 1.26
C ILE A 490 8.31 -8.65 0.80
N ARG A 491 7.37 -8.31 -0.08
CA ARG A 491 7.12 -6.91 -0.50
C ARG A 491 6.79 -6.02 0.70
N GLY A 492 5.97 -6.50 1.63
CA GLY A 492 5.68 -5.80 2.89
C GLY A 492 6.92 -5.60 3.75
N LEU A 493 7.75 -6.63 3.92
CA LEU A 493 9.01 -6.56 4.65
C LEU A 493 10.01 -5.60 3.98
N SER A 494 10.09 -5.58 2.65
CA SER A 494 10.94 -4.67 1.88
C SER A 494 10.54 -3.19 2.02
N ILE A 495 9.30 -2.91 2.46
CA ILE A 495 8.86 -1.56 2.83
C ILE A 495 9.16 -1.31 4.31
N PHE A 496 8.78 -2.27 5.16
CA PHE A 496 8.81 -2.12 6.62
C PHE A 496 10.23 -2.02 7.18
N ILE A 497 11.19 -2.82 6.69
CA ILE A 497 12.57 -2.83 7.19
C ILE A 497 13.28 -1.49 6.91
N PRO A 498 13.32 -0.97 5.66
CA PRO A 498 13.87 0.36 5.40
C PRO A 498 13.20 1.48 6.23
N TYR A 499 11.89 1.38 6.44
CA TYR A 499 11.16 2.32 7.28
C TYR A 499 11.61 2.27 8.74
N LEU A 500 11.77 1.06 9.32
CA LEU A 500 12.29 0.91 10.68
C LEU A 500 13.72 1.45 10.81
N LEU A 501 14.57 1.23 9.81
CA LEU A 501 15.91 1.80 9.80
C LEU A 501 15.84 3.33 9.82
N TYR A 502 15.02 3.93 8.95
CA TYR A 502 14.83 5.38 8.90
C TYR A 502 14.32 5.96 10.22
N MET A 503 13.36 5.31 10.88
CA MET A 503 12.84 5.75 12.18
C MET A 503 13.90 5.69 13.30
N ASN A 504 14.90 4.82 13.19
CA ASN A 504 15.95 4.65 14.18
C ASN A 504 17.29 5.23 13.71
N ALA A 505 17.29 6.10 12.70
CA ALA A 505 18.50 6.58 12.03
C ALA A 505 19.52 7.21 13.00
N GLU A 506 19.07 7.89 14.05
CA GLU A 506 19.91 8.50 15.09
C GLU A 506 20.69 7.46 15.92
N SER A 507 20.15 6.24 16.04
CA SER A 507 20.79 5.15 16.80
C SER A 507 21.65 4.22 15.95
N ILE A 508 21.67 4.41 14.62
CA ILE A 508 22.36 3.53 13.68
C ILE A 508 23.80 3.99 13.52
N GLY A 509 24.75 3.26 14.11
CA GLY A 509 26.16 3.54 13.90
C GLY A 509 26.72 3.04 12.56
N PRO A 510 27.92 3.49 12.14
CA PRO A 510 28.58 3.04 10.90
C PRO A 510 28.78 1.52 10.78
N ARG A 511 28.91 0.81 11.91
CA ARG A 511 29.03 -0.66 11.95
C ARG A 511 27.79 -1.37 11.40
N VAL A 512 26.60 -0.81 11.66
CA VAL A 512 25.34 -1.35 11.17
C VAL A 512 25.24 -1.17 9.66
N ILE A 513 25.65 0.00 9.15
CA ILE A 513 25.70 0.29 7.71
C ILE A 513 26.63 -0.69 6.99
N LEU A 514 27.80 -0.97 7.55
CA LEU A 514 28.71 -2.00 7.03
C LEU A 514 28.03 -3.38 6.98
N GLY A 515 27.33 -3.76 8.06
CA GLY A 515 26.55 -5.00 8.11
C GLY A 515 25.48 -5.08 7.01
N ILE A 516 24.80 -3.97 6.73
CA ILE A 516 23.82 -3.87 5.64
C ILE A 516 24.50 -4.10 4.28
N TYR A 517 25.68 -3.53 4.03
CA TYR A 517 26.40 -3.76 2.77
C TYR A 517 26.84 -5.21 2.61
N LEU A 518 27.38 -5.83 3.66
CA LEU A 518 27.75 -7.24 3.64
C LEU A 518 26.53 -8.12 3.36
N PHE A 519 25.38 -7.81 3.96
CA PHE A 519 24.12 -8.48 3.68
C PHE A 519 23.69 -8.31 2.22
N ILE A 520 23.76 -7.10 1.66
CA ILE A 520 23.40 -6.84 0.26
C ILE A 520 24.29 -7.63 -0.69
N ILE A 521 25.60 -7.66 -0.46
CA ILE A 521 26.56 -8.42 -1.27
C ILE A 521 26.23 -9.92 -1.20
N ALA A 522 26.04 -10.46 0.01
CA ALA A 522 25.66 -11.85 0.21
C ALA A 522 24.33 -12.18 -0.48
N TYR A 523 23.33 -11.29 -0.38
CA TYR A 523 22.03 -11.44 -1.02
C TYR A 523 22.12 -11.48 -2.54
N ILE A 524 22.94 -10.60 -3.15
CA ILE A 524 23.15 -10.59 -4.60
C ILE A 524 23.79 -11.90 -5.06
N ILE A 525 24.85 -12.37 -4.39
CA ILE A 525 25.56 -13.60 -4.76
C ILE A 525 24.67 -14.83 -4.58
N LEU A 526 24.13 -15.03 -3.37
CA LEU A 526 23.27 -16.17 -3.05
C LEU A 526 22.04 -16.19 -3.94
N GLY A 527 21.48 -15.01 -4.22
CA GLY A 527 20.28 -14.94 -5.03
C GLY A 527 20.50 -15.33 -6.50
N TYR A 528 21.66 -15.02 -7.06
CA TYR A 528 22.04 -15.45 -8.41
C TYR A 528 22.26 -16.96 -8.48
N LEU A 529 22.87 -17.55 -7.45
CA LEU A 529 23.03 -19.01 -7.35
C LEU A 529 21.68 -19.71 -7.22
N LEU A 530 20.79 -19.21 -6.35
CA LEU A 530 19.45 -19.75 -6.16
C LEU A 530 18.58 -19.65 -7.40
N LEU A 531 18.79 -18.65 -8.26
CA LEU A 531 18.07 -18.50 -9.52
C LEU A 531 18.16 -19.77 -10.38
N LYS A 532 19.36 -20.37 -10.49
CA LYS A 532 19.58 -21.57 -11.31
C LYS A 532 18.82 -22.79 -10.80
N PHE A 533 18.60 -22.89 -9.49
CA PHE A 533 17.89 -24.02 -8.87
C PHE A 533 16.38 -23.82 -8.76
N ILE A 534 15.96 -22.61 -8.41
CA ILE A 534 14.56 -22.27 -8.11
C ILE A 534 13.81 -21.83 -9.37
N GLY A 535 14.47 -21.06 -10.24
CA GLY A 535 13.89 -20.46 -11.45
C GLY A 535 13.18 -21.49 -12.33
N PRO A 536 13.84 -22.59 -12.76
CA PRO A 536 13.22 -23.59 -13.62
C PRO A 536 11.92 -24.21 -13.07
N LYS A 537 11.81 -24.31 -11.74
CA LYS A 537 10.67 -24.93 -11.05
C LYS A 537 9.53 -23.95 -10.78
N ARG A 538 9.83 -22.66 -10.55
CA ARG A 538 8.85 -21.67 -10.07
C ARG A 538 8.47 -20.60 -11.09
N PHE A 539 9.24 -20.44 -12.15
CA PHE A 539 8.98 -19.47 -13.21
C PHE A 539 7.98 -20.02 -14.23
N VAL A 540 6.75 -20.23 -13.78
CA VAL A 540 5.64 -20.83 -14.53
C VAL A 540 4.40 -19.96 -14.38
N LEU A 541 3.57 -19.86 -15.43
CA LEU A 541 2.29 -19.18 -15.37
C LEU A 541 1.36 -19.79 -14.32
N ARG A 542 0.70 -18.93 -13.53
CA ARG A 542 -0.22 -19.30 -12.46
C ARG A 542 -1.64 -18.81 -12.68
#